data_AF-A0A2M7B8Y8-F1
#
_entry.id   AF-A0A2M7B8Y8-F1
#
_cell.length_a   1.000
_cell.length_b   1.000
_cell.length_c   1.000
_cell.angle_alpha   90.00
_cell.angle_beta   90.00
_cell.angle_gamma   90.00
#
_symmetry.space_group_name_H-M   'P 1'
#
loop_
_entity.id
_entity.type
_entity.pdbx_description
1 polymer ?
#
loop_
_entity_poly.entity_id
_entity_poly.type
_entity_poly.pdbx_seq_one_letter_code
_entity_poly.pdbx_strand_id
1 'polypeptide(L)'
;MKKSAIAISFLVLMAIFASPVSASAAAKAGIKPGSFFYFFDTAFEKIGLFFTFNPEKKAQKAMEYAEEKLAEAEAAANENKPEAVATAMANYQNDVSFATNESKTIEDKIKAENLLSIIADNTSKHQEVLAEVLNKVPDEAKEAIIKAIEVSKKGQEEAMKQIAELKGEVEQLKQAVAELKAKDENQTKTIEELGKQKSENVSVPVKSSTSQSPT
;
A
#
# COMPACT_ATOMS: atom_id res chain seq x y z
N MET A 1 21.42 59.79 -42.17
CA MET A 1 21.57 59.03 -40.92
C MET A 1 21.18 59.91 -39.74
N LYS A 2 20.12 59.56 -39.00
CA LYS A 2 19.94 59.71 -37.53
C LYS A 2 18.45 59.59 -37.17
N LYS A 3 18.08 58.35 -36.84
CA LYS A 3 17.08 57.84 -35.88
C LYS A 3 15.90 58.77 -35.53
N SER A 4 14.75 58.52 -36.15
CA SER A 4 13.45 58.92 -35.61
C SER A 4 12.97 57.88 -34.60
N ALA A 5 12.57 58.38 -33.44
CA ALA A 5 11.80 57.65 -32.44
C ALA A 5 10.42 57.27 -33.02
N ILE A 6 10.00 56.02 -32.80
CA ILE A 6 8.59 55.64 -32.85
C ILE A 6 8.30 54.89 -31.55
N ALA A 7 7.36 55.47 -30.81
CA ALA A 7 6.91 55.05 -29.51
C ALA A 7 6.29 53.65 -29.58
N ILE A 8 6.59 52.86 -28.56
CA ILE A 8 6.03 51.54 -28.28
C ILE A 8 4.55 51.73 -27.94
N SER A 9 3.67 51.23 -28.81
CA SER A 9 2.25 51.03 -28.48
C SER A 9 1.75 49.78 -29.20
N PHE A 10 2.10 48.62 -28.65
CA PHE A 10 1.35 47.39 -28.87
C PHE A 10 0.59 47.11 -27.58
N LEU A 11 -0.64 47.60 -27.53
CA LEU A 11 -1.64 47.21 -26.56
C LEU A 11 -1.99 45.74 -26.86
N VAL A 12 -1.28 44.82 -26.21
CA VAL A 12 -1.59 43.39 -26.22
C VAL A 12 -2.89 43.24 -25.44
N LEU A 13 -3.98 43.02 -26.17
CA LEU A 13 -5.27 42.64 -25.65
C LEU A 13 -5.18 41.21 -25.10
N MET A 14 -4.66 41.08 -23.88
CA MET A 14 -4.66 39.82 -23.14
C MET A 14 -6.04 39.64 -22.50
N ALA A 15 -6.99 39.17 -23.28
CA ALA A 15 -8.24 38.62 -22.76
C ALA A 15 -7.92 37.27 -22.10
N ILE A 16 -7.61 37.31 -20.81
CA ILE A 16 -7.52 36.12 -19.97
C ILE A 16 -8.95 35.61 -19.80
N PHE A 17 -9.34 34.65 -20.62
CA PHE A 17 -10.47 33.79 -20.31
C PHE A 17 -10.09 32.97 -19.07
N ALA A 18 -10.50 33.43 -17.90
CA ALA A 18 -10.48 32.64 -16.68
C ALA A 18 -11.63 31.63 -16.76
N SER A 19 -11.41 30.50 -17.45
CA SER A 19 -12.22 29.33 -17.20
C SER A 19 -11.90 28.80 -15.79
N PRO A 20 -12.91 28.41 -14.99
CA PRO A 20 -12.65 27.68 -13.77
C PRO A 20 -12.00 26.36 -14.17
N VAL A 21 -10.71 26.21 -13.91
CA VAL A 21 -10.08 24.90 -13.95
C VAL A 21 -10.69 24.13 -12.77
N SER A 22 -11.61 23.22 -13.06
CA SER A 22 -12.04 22.24 -12.08
C SER A 22 -10.82 21.39 -11.76
N ALA A 23 -10.14 21.75 -10.67
CA ALA A 23 -9.06 20.97 -10.10
C ALA A 23 -9.69 19.73 -9.46
N SER A 24 -10.03 18.75 -10.28
CA SER A 24 -9.95 17.36 -9.84
C SER A 24 -8.48 17.11 -9.58
N ALA A 25 -8.13 16.64 -8.39
CA ALA A 25 -6.78 16.17 -8.06
C ALA A 25 -6.50 14.84 -8.79
N ALA A 26 -6.68 14.83 -10.11
CA ALA A 26 -6.33 13.74 -10.99
C ALA A 26 -4.81 13.65 -11.05
N ALA A 27 -4.27 12.45 -10.86
CA ALA A 27 -2.88 12.16 -11.17
C ALA A 27 -2.57 12.69 -12.57
N LYS A 28 -1.48 13.45 -12.70
CA LYS A 28 -1.11 14.05 -13.98
C LYS A 28 -0.55 12.94 -14.86
N ALA A 29 -1.16 12.72 -16.02
CA ALA A 29 -0.62 11.81 -17.03
C ALA A 29 0.86 12.15 -17.32
N GLY A 30 1.72 11.14 -17.27
CA GLY A 30 3.13 11.26 -17.63
C GLY A 30 3.35 11.12 -19.14
N ILE A 31 4.33 10.31 -19.54
CA ILE A 31 4.64 10.15 -20.96
C ILE A 31 3.57 9.27 -21.59
N LYS A 32 2.85 9.79 -22.60
CA LYS A 32 1.72 9.07 -23.21
C LYS A 32 2.20 7.86 -24.04
N PRO A 33 1.43 6.75 -24.03
CA PRO A 33 1.64 5.64 -24.94
C PRO A 33 1.58 6.09 -26.41
N GLY A 34 2.41 5.48 -27.26
CA GLY A 34 2.54 5.83 -28.68
C GLY A 34 3.49 7.00 -28.96
N SER A 35 4.03 7.67 -27.92
CA SER A 35 5.16 8.59 -28.08
C SER A 35 6.49 7.83 -28.15
N PHE A 36 7.49 8.37 -28.86
CA PHE A 36 8.83 7.78 -28.94
C PHE A 36 9.48 7.58 -27.56
N PHE A 37 9.21 8.49 -26.62
CA PHE A 37 9.78 8.44 -25.28
C PHE A 37 9.07 7.49 -24.32
N TYR A 38 7.90 6.95 -24.68
CA TYR A 38 7.16 6.02 -23.83
C TYR A 38 7.93 4.74 -23.52
N PHE A 39 8.69 4.25 -24.49
CA PHE A 39 9.55 3.09 -24.28
C PHE A 39 10.58 3.35 -23.16
N PHE A 40 11.16 4.55 -23.13
CA PHE A 40 12.12 4.91 -22.08
C PHE A 40 11.44 5.10 -20.73
N ASP A 41 10.25 5.68 -20.71
CA ASP A 41 9.43 5.84 -19.51
C ASP A 41 9.20 4.48 -18.82
N THR A 42 8.58 3.54 -19.54
CA THR A 42 8.33 2.18 -19.02
C THR A 42 9.61 1.41 -18.68
N ALA A 43 10.73 1.68 -19.37
CA ALA A 43 12.02 1.10 -19.03
C ALA A 43 12.57 1.64 -17.71
N PHE A 44 12.51 2.96 -17.50
CA PHE A 44 12.92 3.59 -16.24
C PHE A 44 12.02 3.19 -15.08
N GLU A 45 10.74 2.99 -15.32
CA GLU A 45 9.81 2.46 -14.32
C GLU A 45 10.27 1.09 -13.81
N LYS A 46 10.55 0.16 -14.74
CA LYS A 46 11.04 -1.20 -14.44
C LYS A 46 12.40 -1.20 -13.75
N ILE A 47 13.33 -0.36 -14.20
CA ILE A 47 14.63 -0.15 -13.53
C ILE A 47 14.39 0.35 -12.10
N GLY A 48 13.47 1.31 -11.94
CA GLY A 48 13.07 1.85 -10.66
C GLY A 48 12.52 0.80 -9.71
N LEU A 49 11.67 -0.12 -10.18
CA LEU A 49 11.18 -1.25 -9.38
C LEU A 49 12.30 -2.23 -9.05
N PHE A 50 13.16 -2.57 -10.02
CA PHE A 50 14.26 -3.52 -9.83
C PHE A 50 15.22 -3.09 -8.72
N PHE A 51 15.58 -1.80 -8.66
CA PHE A 51 16.47 -1.26 -7.63
C PHE A 51 15.75 -0.85 -6.33
N THR A 52 14.42 -1.02 -6.22
CA THR A 52 13.68 -0.77 -4.98
C THR A 52 13.60 -2.07 -4.16
N PHE A 53 14.56 -2.26 -3.25
CA PHE A 53 14.68 -3.52 -2.50
C PHE A 53 13.69 -3.68 -1.35
N ASN A 54 13.17 -2.59 -0.81
CA ASN A 54 12.18 -2.63 0.27
C ASN A 54 10.80 -2.96 -0.31
N PRO A 55 10.15 -4.08 0.09
CA PRO A 55 8.88 -4.52 -0.50
C PRO A 55 7.74 -3.51 -0.37
N GLU A 56 7.63 -2.84 0.79
CA GLU A 56 6.62 -1.79 1.01
C GLU A 56 6.77 -0.66 -0.01
N LYS A 57 7.97 -0.08 -0.12
CA LYS A 57 8.25 1.00 -1.08
C LYS A 57 8.06 0.56 -2.52
N LYS A 58 8.39 -0.69 -2.83
CA LYS A 58 8.29 -1.24 -4.18
C LYS A 58 6.84 -1.42 -4.60
N ALA A 59 5.99 -1.90 -3.69
CA ALA A 59 4.56 -2.00 -3.91
C ALA A 59 3.89 -0.62 -4.00
N GLN A 60 4.29 0.34 -3.16
CA GLN A 60 3.83 1.74 -3.26
C GLN A 60 4.15 2.32 -4.64
N LYS A 61 5.39 2.16 -5.10
CA LYS A 61 5.84 2.64 -6.40
C LYS A 61 5.10 1.99 -7.57
N ALA A 62 4.78 0.70 -7.48
CA ALA A 62 3.93 0.05 -8.47
C ALA A 62 2.51 0.65 -8.48
N MET A 63 1.93 0.99 -7.32
CA MET A 63 0.63 1.68 -7.29
C MET A 63 0.70 3.09 -7.88
N GLU A 64 1.79 3.83 -7.66
CA GLU A 64 2.02 5.14 -8.30
C GLU A 64 2.03 5.00 -9.84
N TYR A 65 2.71 3.98 -10.37
CA TYR A 65 2.69 3.72 -11.81
C TYR A 65 1.31 3.30 -12.32
N ALA A 66 0.56 2.50 -11.56
CA ALA A 66 -0.82 2.17 -11.92
C ALA A 66 -1.70 3.44 -12.03
N GLU A 67 -1.57 4.38 -11.09
CA GLU A 67 -2.27 5.68 -11.15
C GLU A 67 -1.87 6.49 -12.39
N GLU A 68 -0.58 6.49 -12.74
CA GLU A 68 -0.08 7.13 -13.96
C GLU A 68 -0.68 6.51 -15.23
N LYS A 69 -0.74 5.17 -15.30
CA LYS A 69 -1.33 4.46 -16.46
C LYS A 69 -2.84 4.69 -16.59
N LEU A 70 -3.56 4.90 -15.49
CA LEU A 70 -4.96 5.33 -15.54
C LEU A 70 -5.10 6.72 -16.18
N ALA A 71 -4.26 7.67 -15.75
CA ALA A 71 -4.27 9.02 -16.31
C ALA A 71 -3.86 9.04 -17.80
N GLU A 72 -2.90 8.21 -18.19
CA GLU A 72 -2.54 7.99 -19.59
C GLU A 72 -3.71 7.43 -20.42
N ALA A 73 -4.41 6.43 -19.89
CA ALA A 73 -5.55 5.83 -20.57
C ALA A 73 -6.72 6.80 -20.73
N GLU A 74 -7.02 7.60 -19.71
CA GLU A 74 -8.05 8.65 -19.82
C GLU A 74 -7.67 9.70 -20.87
N ALA A 75 -6.41 10.16 -20.87
CA ALA A 75 -5.93 11.09 -21.87
C ALA A 75 -5.98 10.51 -23.29
N ALA A 76 -5.59 9.23 -23.46
CA ALA A 76 -5.66 8.54 -24.75
C ALA A 76 -7.10 8.32 -25.23
N ALA A 77 -8.03 8.03 -24.32
CA ALA A 77 -9.45 7.92 -24.63
C ALA A 77 -10.03 9.24 -25.14
N ASN A 78 -9.71 10.36 -24.48
CA ASN A 78 -10.11 11.71 -24.93
C ASN A 78 -9.52 12.08 -26.30
N GLU A 79 -8.41 11.48 -26.70
CA GLU A 79 -7.76 11.66 -28.00
C GLU A 79 -8.20 10.63 -29.06
N ASN A 80 -9.16 9.73 -28.75
CA ASN A 80 -9.62 8.63 -29.61
C ASN A 80 -8.48 7.72 -30.10
N LYS A 81 -7.56 7.34 -29.20
CA LYS A 81 -6.41 6.46 -29.49
C LYS A 81 -6.58 5.08 -28.83
N PRO A 82 -7.34 4.15 -29.43
CA PRO A 82 -7.67 2.87 -28.79
C PRO A 82 -6.44 1.99 -28.49
N GLU A 83 -5.40 2.01 -29.33
CA GLU A 83 -4.18 1.23 -29.09
C GLU A 83 -3.37 1.78 -27.90
N ALA A 84 -3.37 3.10 -27.74
CA ALA A 84 -2.72 3.75 -26.59
C ALA A 84 -3.46 3.44 -25.29
N VAL A 85 -4.81 3.44 -25.32
CA VAL A 85 -5.63 2.96 -24.18
C VAL A 85 -5.29 1.52 -23.86
N ALA A 86 -5.29 0.62 -24.84
CA ALA A 86 -5.00 -0.79 -24.62
C ALA A 86 -3.61 -1.01 -24.01
N THR A 87 -2.61 -0.25 -24.46
CA THR A 87 -1.24 -0.30 -23.92
C THR A 87 -1.18 0.18 -22.48
N ALA A 88 -1.79 1.32 -22.16
CA ALA A 88 -1.85 1.84 -20.80
C ALA A 88 -2.58 0.86 -19.86
N MET A 89 -3.68 0.26 -20.31
CA MET A 89 -4.43 -0.73 -19.53
C MET A 89 -3.65 -2.01 -19.26
N ALA A 90 -2.82 -2.47 -20.20
CA ALA A 90 -1.95 -3.61 -19.97
C ALA A 90 -0.88 -3.32 -18.90
N ASN A 91 -0.29 -2.13 -18.93
CA ASN A 91 0.68 -1.71 -17.92
C ASN A 91 0.03 -1.53 -16.55
N TYR A 92 -1.12 -0.86 -16.49
CA TYR A 92 -1.95 -0.75 -15.29
C TYR A 92 -2.21 -2.11 -14.62
N GLN A 93 -2.63 -3.10 -15.40
CA GLN A 93 -2.90 -4.45 -14.90
C GLN A 93 -1.67 -5.11 -14.27
N ASN A 94 -0.50 -4.95 -14.90
CA ASN A 94 0.75 -5.46 -14.38
C ASN A 94 1.12 -4.79 -13.06
N ASP A 95 0.99 -3.47 -12.98
CA ASP A 95 1.37 -2.69 -11.82
C ASP A 95 0.49 -2.98 -10.59
N VAL A 96 -0.84 -3.06 -10.77
CA VAL A 96 -1.76 -3.45 -9.68
C VAL A 96 -1.49 -4.89 -9.21
N SER A 97 -1.29 -5.82 -10.15
CA SER A 97 -0.99 -7.21 -9.82
C SER A 97 0.35 -7.33 -9.09
N PHE A 98 1.35 -6.55 -9.50
CA PHE A 98 2.66 -6.50 -8.88
C PHE A 98 2.56 -5.94 -7.45
N ALA A 99 1.91 -4.79 -7.26
CA ALA A 99 1.72 -4.18 -5.94
C ALA A 99 1.04 -5.12 -4.95
N THR A 100 -0.04 -5.78 -5.39
CA THR A 100 -0.83 -6.73 -4.58
C THR A 100 -0.03 -7.99 -4.21
N ASN A 101 0.89 -8.43 -5.08
CA ASN A 101 1.74 -9.57 -4.80
C ASN A 101 2.94 -9.20 -3.92
N GLU A 102 3.58 -8.06 -4.17
CA GLU A 102 4.72 -7.60 -3.38
C GLU A 102 4.30 -7.28 -1.94
N SER A 103 3.07 -6.77 -1.72
CA SER A 103 2.53 -6.52 -0.37
C SER A 103 2.47 -7.78 0.50
N LYS A 104 2.33 -8.96 -0.10
CA LYS A 104 2.32 -10.27 0.61
C LYS A 104 3.69 -10.64 1.19
N THR A 105 4.76 -9.98 0.74
CA THR A 105 6.14 -10.27 1.16
C THR A 105 6.61 -9.39 2.32
N ILE A 106 5.76 -8.47 2.80
CA ILE A 106 6.07 -7.57 3.91
C ILE A 106 5.91 -8.33 5.24
N GLU A 107 7.00 -8.48 5.98
CA GLU A 107 7.01 -9.20 7.26
C GLU A 107 6.34 -8.43 8.41
N ASP A 108 6.43 -7.10 8.38
CA ASP A 108 5.80 -6.23 9.39
C ASP A 108 4.29 -6.16 9.12
N LYS A 109 3.51 -6.82 9.98
CA LYS A 109 2.05 -6.92 9.85
C LYS A 109 1.34 -5.58 9.82
N ILE A 110 1.83 -4.57 10.57
CA ILE A 110 1.22 -3.24 10.61
C ILE A 110 1.46 -2.53 9.29
N LYS A 111 2.70 -2.59 8.78
CA LYS A 111 3.03 -2.00 7.47
C LYS A 111 2.30 -2.71 6.33
N ALA A 112 2.20 -4.03 6.39
CA ALA A 112 1.44 -4.83 5.44
C ALA A 112 -0.04 -4.41 5.45
N GLU A 113 -0.69 -4.35 6.61
CA GLU A 113 -2.09 -3.93 6.74
C GLU A 113 -2.33 -2.51 6.19
N ASN A 114 -1.45 -1.56 6.53
CA ASN A 114 -1.54 -0.19 6.04
C ASN A 114 -1.44 -0.12 4.52
N LEU A 115 -0.46 -0.81 3.93
CA LEU A 115 -0.29 -0.84 2.47
C LEU A 115 -1.47 -1.54 1.79
N LEU A 116 -1.93 -2.68 2.31
CA LEU A 116 -3.09 -3.39 1.76
C LEU A 116 -4.34 -2.50 1.78
N SER A 117 -4.50 -1.68 2.83
CA SER A 117 -5.60 -0.72 2.91
C SER A 117 -5.51 0.34 1.80
N ILE A 118 -4.31 0.86 1.55
CA ILE A 118 -4.04 1.79 0.43
C ILE A 118 -4.38 1.12 -0.90
N ILE A 119 -3.95 -0.13 -1.12
CA ILE A 119 -4.24 -0.88 -2.36
C ILE A 119 -5.75 -1.06 -2.52
N ALA A 120 -6.47 -1.47 -1.48
CA ALA A 120 -7.92 -1.65 -1.52
C ALA A 120 -8.66 -0.34 -1.85
N ASP A 121 -8.29 0.77 -1.20
CA ASP A 121 -8.90 2.07 -1.43
C ASP A 121 -8.62 2.59 -2.84
N ASN A 122 -7.38 2.49 -3.30
CA ASN A 122 -6.98 2.95 -4.63
C ASN A 122 -7.64 2.11 -5.72
N THR A 123 -7.59 0.78 -5.63
CA THR A 123 -8.23 -0.11 -6.62
C THR A 123 -9.75 0.04 -6.65
N SER A 124 -10.40 0.45 -5.55
CA SER A 124 -11.81 0.85 -5.55
C SER A 124 -12.03 2.13 -6.36
N LYS A 125 -11.25 3.19 -6.11
CA LYS A 125 -11.34 4.46 -6.87
C LYS A 125 -11.01 4.27 -8.34
N HIS A 126 -10.01 3.44 -8.64
CA HIS A 126 -9.61 3.12 -10.01
C HIS A 126 -10.76 2.49 -10.81
N GLN A 127 -11.61 1.66 -10.18
CA GLN A 127 -12.76 1.07 -10.86
C GLN A 127 -13.76 2.12 -11.34
N GLU A 128 -13.92 3.22 -10.60
CA GLU A 128 -14.78 4.34 -11.01
C GLU A 128 -14.21 5.03 -12.26
N VAL A 129 -12.92 5.33 -12.25
CA VAL A 129 -12.21 5.93 -13.41
C VAL A 129 -12.27 4.99 -14.61
N LEU A 130 -11.97 3.70 -14.43
CA LEU A 130 -12.01 2.71 -15.50
C LEU A 130 -13.41 2.57 -16.11
N ALA A 131 -14.46 2.61 -15.28
CA ALA A 131 -15.84 2.60 -15.77
C ALA A 131 -16.16 3.86 -16.58
N GLU A 132 -15.64 5.02 -16.20
CA GLU A 132 -15.78 6.24 -16.98
C GLU A 132 -15.05 6.14 -18.33
N VAL A 133 -13.80 5.68 -18.34
CA VAL A 133 -13.02 5.49 -19.58
C VAL A 133 -13.69 4.48 -20.50
N LEU A 134 -14.26 3.38 -19.95
CA LEU A 134 -14.99 2.37 -20.73
C LEU A 134 -16.13 2.96 -21.56
N ASN A 135 -16.82 3.98 -21.04
CA ASN A 135 -17.93 4.64 -21.71
C ASN A 135 -17.49 5.61 -22.82
N LYS A 136 -16.21 6.03 -22.83
CA LYS A 136 -15.67 7.00 -23.78
C LYS A 136 -14.97 6.36 -24.98
N VAL A 137 -14.50 5.13 -24.84
CA VAL A 137 -13.67 4.48 -25.87
C VAL A 137 -14.49 3.72 -26.92
N PRO A 138 -13.97 3.56 -28.15
CA PRO A 138 -14.60 2.70 -29.15
C PRO A 138 -14.40 1.21 -28.80
N ASP A 139 -15.13 0.33 -29.49
CA ASP A 139 -15.22 -1.09 -29.15
C ASP A 139 -13.86 -1.80 -29.12
N GLU A 140 -12.92 -1.36 -29.96
CA GLU A 140 -11.56 -1.89 -30.08
C GLU A 140 -10.77 -1.83 -28.75
N ALA A 141 -11.05 -0.87 -27.88
CA ALA A 141 -10.35 -0.69 -26.60
C ALA A 141 -11.15 -1.20 -25.38
N LYS A 142 -12.44 -1.54 -25.53
CA LYS A 142 -13.30 -1.93 -24.40
C LYS A 142 -12.80 -3.17 -23.69
N GLU A 143 -12.32 -4.18 -24.43
CA GLU A 143 -11.83 -5.42 -23.83
C GLU A 143 -10.65 -5.18 -22.87
N ALA A 144 -9.73 -4.30 -23.23
CA ALA A 144 -8.57 -3.97 -22.40
C ALA A 144 -8.99 -3.30 -21.09
N ILE A 145 -10.00 -2.43 -21.13
CA ILE A 145 -10.53 -1.76 -19.94
C ILE A 145 -11.33 -2.73 -19.07
N ILE A 146 -12.12 -3.63 -19.66
CA ILE A 146 -12.86 -4.66 -18.91
C ILE A 146 -11.87 -5.55 -18.12
N LYS A 147 -10.77 -5.96 -18.75
CA LYS A 147 -9.70 -6.70 -18.07
C LYS A 147 -9.04 -5.89 -16.95
N ALA A 148 -8.81 -4.59 -17.17
CA ALA A 148 -8.29 -3.70 -16.13
C ALA A 148 -9.25 -3.57 -14.93
N ILE A 149 -10.57 -3.51 -15.17
CA ILE A 149 -11.58 -3.50 -14.10
C ILE A 149 -11.54 -4.81 -13.32
N GLU A 150 -11.44 -5.95 -14.00
CA GLU A 150 -11.34 -7.27 -13.35
C GLU A 150 -10.09 -7.40 -12.48
N VAL A 151 -8.93 -6.97 -12.99
CA VAL A 151 -7.68 -6.95 -12.21
C VAL A 151 -7.78 -6.00 -11.01
N SER A 152 -8.41 -4.84 -11.19
CA SER A 152 -8.64 -3.89 -10.09
C SER A 152 -9.52 -4.50 -8.99
N LYS A 153 -10.63 -5.15 -9.37
CA LYS A 153 -11.52 -5.86 -8.44
C LYS A 153 -10.80 -6.97 -7.70
N LYS A 154 -10.05 -7.80 -8.43
CA LYS A 154 -9.27 -8.88 -7.84
C LYS A 154 -8.21 -8.35 -6.87
N GLY A 155 -7.50 -7.28 -7.22
CA GLY A 155 -6.54 -6.61 -6.34
C GLY A 155 -7.19 -6.11 -5.05
N GLN A 156 -8.35 -5.46 -5.16
CA GLN A 156 -9.14 -5.01 -4.01
C GLN A 156 -9.56 -6.18 -3.11
N GLU A 157 -10.15 -7.23 -3.69
CA GLU A 157 -10.63 -8.40 -2.95
C GLU A 157 -9.48 -9.13 -2.24
N GLU A 158 -8.34 -9.34 -2.92
CA GLU A 158 -7.15 -9.94 -2.33
C GLU A 158 -6.57 -9.09 -1.21
N ALA A 159 -6.59 -7.76 -1.35
CA ALA A 159 -6.11 -6.85 -0.31
C ALA A 159 -7.01 -6.92 0.93
N MET A 160 -8.33 -6.84 0.74
CA MET A 160 -9.31 -6.95 1.84
C MET A 160 -9.25 -8.30 2.56
N LYS A 161 -9.05 -9.39 1.81
CA LYS A 161 -8.88 -10.72 2.39
C LYS A 161 -7.65 -10.79 3.30
N GLN A 162 -6.51 -10.30 2.84
CA GLN A 162 -5.27 -10.29 3.64
C GLN A 162 -5.38 -9.41 4.88
N ILE A 163 -6.06 -8.26 4.79
CA ILE A 163 -6.34 -7.41 5.96
C ILE A 163 -7.14 -8.19 7.01
N ALA A 164 -8.16 -8.94 6.59
CA ALA A 164 -8.97 -9.75 7.50
C ALA A 164 -8.14 -10.86 8.16
N GLU A 165 -7.26 -11.52 7.40
CA GLU A 165 -6.32 -12.54 7.91
C GLU A 165 -5.36 -11.94 8.95
N LEU A 166 -4.71 -10.81 8.64
CA LEU A 166 -3.79 -10.12 9.55
C LEU A 166 -4.46 -9.72 10.87
N LYS A 167 -5.67 -9.17 10.80
CA LYS A 167 -6.46 -8.82 12.00
C LYS A 167 -6.78 -10.05 12.84
N GLY A 168 -7.16 -11.15 12.20
CA GLY A 168 -7.40 -12.42 12.89
C GLY A 168 -6.17 -12.93 13.63
N GLU A 169 -4.99 -12.91 12.99
CA GLU A 169 -3.73 -13.33 13.60
C GLU A 169 -3.32 -12.44 14.78
N VAL A 170 -3.53 -11.13 14.69
CA VAL A 170 -3.22 -10.18 15.78
C VAL A 170 -4.10 -10.47 17.00
N GLU A 171 -5.38 -10.77 16.82
CA GLU A 171 -6.27 -11.13 17.93
C GLU A 171 -5.88 -12.46 18.59
N GLN A 172 -5.49 -13.46 17.81
CA GLN A 172 -4.97 -14.73 18.36
C GLN A 172 -3.68 -14.53 19.16
N LEU A 173 -2.76 -13.70 18.65
CA LEU A 173 -1.52 -13.35 19.37
C LEU A 173 -1.81 -12.63 20.69
N LYS A 174 -2.78 -11.70 20.71
CA LYS A 174 -3.20 -11.02 21.95
C LYS A 174 -3.73 -12.00 22.99
N GLN A 175 -4.55 -12.96 22.57
CA GLN A 175 -5.09 -14.00 23.46
C GLN A 175 -3.96 -14.89 24.02
N ALA A 176 -3.07 -15.38 23.16
CA ALA A 176 -1.93 -16.20 23.58
C ALA A 176 -1.01 -15.44 24.56
N VAL A 177 -0.74 -14.15 24.32
CA VAL A 177 0.05 -13.31 25.24
C VAL A 177 -0.67 -13.13 26.58
N ALA A 178 -1.99 -12.96 26.60
CA ALA A 178 -2.76 -12.84 27.84
C ALA A 178 -2.73 -14.15 28.66
N GLU A 179 -2.88 -15.30 28.00
CA GLU A 179 -2.78 -16.61 28.64
C GLU A 179 -1.39 -16.88 29.23
N LEU A 180 -0.33 -16.55 28.48
CA LEU A 180 1.05 -16.68 28.95
C LEU A 180 1.32 -15.81 30.18
N LYS A 181 0.86 -14.55 30.18
CA LYS A 181 0.98 -13.66 31.34
C LYS A 181 0.24 -14.21 32.57
N ALA A 182 -0.99 -14.69 32.40
CA ALA A 182 -1.75 -15.29 33.49
C ALA A 182 -1.07 -16.54 34.07
N LYS A 183 -0.43 -17.35 33.23
CA LYS A 183 0.32 -18.53 33.66
C LYS A 183 1.60 -18.17 34.42
N ASP A 184 2.32 -17.16 33.97
CA ASP A 184 3.55 -16.67 34.61
C ASP A 184 3.25 -16.05 35.99
N GLU A 185 2.16 -15.28 36.11
CA GLU A 185 1.69 -14.76 37.40
C GLU A 185 1.31 -15.89 38.38
N ASN A 186 0.65 -16.95 37.90
CA ASN A 186 0.31 -18.10 38.73
C ASN A 186 1.55 -18.91 39.15
N GLN A 187 2.53 -19.10 38.26
CA GLN A 187 3.79 -19.75 38.62
C GLN A 187 4.57 -18.93 39.64
N THR A 188 4.61 -17.61 39.50
CA THR A 188 5.29 -16.71 40.44
C THR A 188 4.66 -16.78 41.83
N LYS A 189 3.32 -16.74 41.93
CA LYS A 189 2.59 -16.92 43.20
C LYS A 189 2.85 -18.30 43.84
N THR A 190 2.88 -19.36 43.02
CA THR A 190 3.16 -20.72 43.50
C THR A 190 4.58 -20.84 44.08
N ILE A 191 5.57 -20.20 43.43
CA ILE A 191 6.96 -20.17 43.91
C ILE A 191 7.07 -19.36 45.21
N GLU A 192 6.36 -18.24 45.35
CA GLU A 192 6.33 -17.45 46.58
C GLU A 192 5.67 -18.21 47.75
N GLU A 193 4.58 -18.93 47.52
CA GLU A 193 3.92 -19.76 48.54
C GLU A 193 4.82 -20.92 49.01
N LEU A 194 5.49 -21.61 48.07
CA LEU A 194 6.46 -22.66 48.38
C LEU A 194 7.66 -22.12 49.17
N GLY A 195 8.11 -20.89 48.87
CA GLY A 195 9.16 -20.20 49.62
C GLY A 195 8.76 -19.87 51.06
N LYS A 196 7.52 -19.39 51.27
CA LYS A 196 6.98 -19.09 52.60
C LYS A 196 6.81 -20.35 53.46
N GLN A 197 6.25 -21.43 52.91
CA GLN A 197 6.12 -22.70 53.62
C GLN A 197 7.47 -23.31 54.00
N LYS A 198 8.49 -23.18 53.15
CA LYS A 198 9.86 -23.65 53.46
C LYS A 198 10.53 -22.83 54.56
N SER A 199 10.24 -21.52 54.66
CA SER A 199 10.77 -20.67 55.73
C SER A 199 10.12 -20.94 57.09
N GLU A 200 8.84 -21.30 57.12
CA GLU A 200 8.06 -21.56 58.34
C GLU A 200 8.41 -22.91 58.97
N ASN A 201 8.77 -23.90 58.15
CA ASN A 201 9.10 -25.26 58.61
C ASN A 201 10.57 -25.43 59.09
N VAL A 202 11.44 -24.42 58.93
CA VAL A 202 12.84 -24.43 59.41
C VAL A 202 12.97 -23.88 60.84
N SER A 203 11.93 -23.24 61.38
CA SER A 203 11.91 -22.63 62.72
C SER A 203 11.55 -23.58 63.89
N VAL A 204 11.53 -24.91 63.67
CA VAL A 204 11.27 -25.86 64.77
C VAL A 204 12.49 -25.91 65.71
N PRO A 205 12.36 -25.61 67.02
CA PRO A 205 13.49 -25.54 67.92
C PRO A 205 14.09 -26.92 68.14
N VAL A 206 15.39 -27.05 67.87
CA VAL A 206 16.20 -28.21 68.27
C VAL A 206 16.16 -28.31 69.79
N LYS A 207 15.33 -29.22 70.34
CA LYS A 207 15.44 -29.62 71.74
C LYS A 207 16.76 -30.35 71.91
N SER A 208 17.68 -29.71 72.62
CA SER A 208 18.93 -30.30 73.12
C SER A 208 18.62 -31.49 74.02
N SER A 209 18.86 -32.71 73.56
CA SER A 209 18.95 -33.89 74.43
C SER A 209 20.36 -33.94 75.04
N THR A 210 20.44 -33.53 76.31
CA THR A 210 21.62 -33.66 77.15
C THR A 210 21.97 -35.14 77.35
N SER A 211 23.22 -35.47 77.06
CA SER A 211 23.88 -36.74 77.38
C SER A 211 23.82 -37.02 78.89
N GLN A 212 23.38 -38.22 79.26
CA GLN A 212 23.70 -38.84 80.54
C GLN A 212 24.24 -40.26 80.29
N SER A 213 25.53 -40.45 80.56
CA SER A 213 26.12 -41.76 80.86
C SER A 213 25.78 -42.17 82.29
N PRO A 214 25.70 -43.47 82.57
CA PRO A 214 26.46 -43.98 83.70
C PRO A 214 27.15 -45.33 83.45
N THR A 215 28.39 -45.38 83.97
CA THR A 215 29.20 -46.51 84.52
C THR A 215 29.00 -47.93 84.03
#